data_AF-A0A2X3INT2-F1
#
_entry.id   AF-A0A2X3INT2-F1
#
_cell.length_a   1.000
_cell.length_b   1.000
_cell.length_c   1.000
_cell.angle_alpha   90.00
_cell.angle_beta   90.00
_cell.angle_gamma   90.00
#
_symmetry.space_group_name_H-M   'P 1'
#
loop_
_entity.id
_entity.type
_entity.pdbx_description
1 polymer ?
#
loop_
_entity_poly.entity_id
_entity_poly.type
_entity_poly.pdbx_seq_one_letter_code
_entity_poly.pdbx_strand_id
1 'polypeptide(L)'
;MTVFENVAFGLRMQKTPAAEITPRVTEALKMVQLEEFAQRKPSQLSGGQQQRVAIARAVVNKPRLLLLDESLSALDYKLRKQMQNELKALQRKLGITFVFVTHDQEEALTMSDRIVVMRDGRIEQDGTPREIYEEPKNLFVASFIGEINIFDATVIERIDEQRVLANVEGRECHIFVSKPVTAGQNLKVLLRPEDLRVEEVNDAREVDGLIGYVRERNYKGMTLESTVELENGKMVMVSEFFNEDDPDVDHSLDQKMAVTWVESWEVVLADEELA
;
A
#
# COMPACT_ATOMS: atom_id res chain seq x y z
N MET A 1 -32.36 -20.60 4.49
CA MET A 1 -32.44 -19.62 5.59
C MET A 1 -32.53 -18.21 5.01
N THR A 2 -33.37 -17.34 5.56
CA THR A 2 -33.44 -15.91 5.21
C THR A 2 -32.25 -15.13 5.79
N VAL A 3 -32.07 -13.87 5.42
CA VAL A 3 -31.06 -12.97 6.02
C VAL A 3 -31.24 -12.87 7.53
N PHE A 4 -32.48 -12.66 7.99
CA PHE A 4 -32.80 -12.61 9.42
C PHE A 4 -32.38 -13.91 10.12
N GLU A 5 -32.72 -15.07 9.54
CA GLU A 5 -32.36 -16.37 10.12
C GLU A 5 -30.86 -16.61 10.14
N ASN A 6 -30.12 -16.14 9.12
CA ASN A 6 -28.67 -16.21 9.08
C ASN A 6 -28.06 -15.44 10.26
N VAL A 7 -28.48 -14.19 10.47
CA VAL A 7 -27.96 -13.34 11.56
C VAL A 7 -28.41 -13.85 12.94
N ALA A 8 -29.65 -14.33 13.06
CA ALA A 8 -30.18 -14.87 14.31
C ALA A 8 -29.52 -16.19 14.76
N PHE A 9 -28.86 -16.91 13.84
CA PHE A 9 -28.34 -18.25 14.10
C PHE A 9 -27.39 -18.30 15.31
N GLY A 10 -26.43 -17.38 15.39
CA GLY A 10 -25.45 -17.33 16.49
C GLY A 10 -26.11 -17.13 17.86
N LEU A 11 -27.10 -16.23 17.95
CA LEU A 11 -27.86 -15.98 19.18
C LEU A 11 -28.67 -17.22 19.61
N ARG A 12 -29.28 -17.92 18.65
CA ARG A 12 -30.05 -19.16 18.94
C ARG A 12 -29.14 -20.26 19.48
N MET A 13 -27.95 -20.42 18.92
CA MET A 13 -26.96 -21.40 19.40
C MET A 13 -26.46 -21.08 20.81
N GLN A 14 -26.34 -19.79 21.15
CA GLN A 14 -26.02 -19.33 22.50
C GLN A 14 -27.20 -19.43 23.49
N LYS A 15 -28.37 -19.93 23.05
CA LYS A 15 -29.61 -19.99 23.85
C LYS A 15 -30.04 -18.63 24.40
N THR A 16 -29.75 -17.55 23.67
CA THR A 16 -30.20 -16.20 24.01
C THR A 16 -31.73 -16.18 24.12
N PRO A 17 -32.32 -15.49 25.12
CA PRO A 17 -33.77 -15.41 25.28
C PRO A 17 -34.48 -14.94 24.01
N ALA A 18 -35.59 -15.60 23.65
CA ALA A 18 -36.30 -15.32 22.40
C ALA A 18 -36.73 -13.85 22.25
N ALA A 19 -37.05 -13.18 23.37
CA ALA A 19 -37.40 -11.78 23.41
C ALA A 19 -36.25 -10.84 22.99
N GLU A 20 -34.98 -11.27 23.12
CA GLU A 20 -33.80 -10.47 22.79
C GLU A 20 -33.31 -10.69 21.36
N ILE A 21 -33.68 -11.81 20.72
CA ILE A 21 -33.17 -12.17 19.39
C ILE A 21 -33.57 -11.14 18.35
N THR A 22 -34.86 -10.85 18.23
CA THR A 22 -35.36 -9.92 17.21
C THR A 22 -34.76 -8.51 17.37
N PRO A 23 -34.78 -7.88 18.56
CA PRO A 23 -34.13 -6.58 18.76
C PRO A 23 -32.65 -6.56 18.34
N ARG A 24 -31.86 -7.58 18.73
CA ARG A 24 -30.43 -7.64 18.40
C ARG A 24 -30.16 -7.87 16.92
N VAL A 25 -30.96 -8.71 16.27
CA VAL A 25 -30.83 -8.95 14.82
C VAL A 25 -31.20 -7.70 14.05
N THR A 26 -32.28 -7.00 14.44
CA THR A 26 -32.67 -5.74 13.81
C THR A 26 -31.61 -4.66 14.01
N GLU A 27 -31.02 -4.54 15.21
CA GLU A 27 -29.90 -3.63 15.48
C GLU A 27 -28.69 -3.96 14.57
N ALA A 28 -28.32 -5.24 14.46
CA ALA A 28 -27.21 -5.67 13.61
C ALA A 28 -27.45 -5.40 12.12
N LEU A 29 -28.66 -5.69 11.61
CA LEU A 29 -29.03 -5.40 10.22
C LEU A 29 -29.04 -3.90 9.93
N LYS A 30 -29.46 -3.08 10.90
CA LYS A 30 -29.41 -1.62 10.81
C LYS A 30 -27.98 -1.09 10.70
N MET A 31 -27.04 -1.66 11.45
CA MET A 31 -25.64 -1.25 11.38
C MET A 31 -25.03 -1.47 9.99
N VAL A 32 -25.48 -2.49 9.26
CA VAL A 32 -25.00 -2.80 7.91
C VAL A 32 -25.96 -2.34 6.80
N GLN A 33 -27.01 -1.58 7.13
CA GLN A 33 -28.02 -1.06 6.21
C GLN A 33 -28.74 -2.16 5.40
N LEU A 34 -29.14 -3.25 6.08
CA LEU A 34 -29.86 -4.39 5.48
C LEU A 34 -31.24 -4.64 6.10
N GLU A 35 -31.84 -3.68 6.80
CA GLU A 35 -33.13 -3.89 7.49
C GLU A 35 -34.24 -4.34 6.52
N GLU A 36 -34.32 -3.71 5.34
CA GLU A 36 -35.32 -4.00 4.31
C GLU A 36 -35.12 -5.37 3.63
N PHE A 37 -33.93 -5.96 3.78
CA PHE A 37 -33.54 -7.21 3.15
C PHE A 37 -33.71 -8.43 4.07
N ALA A 38 -34.19 -8.23 5.30
CA ALA A 38 -34.27 -9.26 6.34
C ALA A 38 -34.98 -10.55 5.92
N GLN A 39 -36.01 -10.44 5.06
CA GLN A 39 -36.80 -11.59 4.58
C GLN A 39 -36.26 -12.22 3.29
N ARG A 40 -35.27 -11.61 2.64
CA ARG A 40 -34.67 -12.18 1.43
C ARG A 40 -33.80 -13.39 1.76
N LYS A 41 -33.58 -14.23 0.76
CA LYS A 41 -32.58 -15.30 0.79
C LYS A 41 -31.23 -14.79 0.25
N PRO A 42 -30.08 -15.36 0.68
CA PRO A 42 -28.76 -14.93 0.20
C PRO A 42 -28.60 -14.89 -1.33
N SER A 43 -29.25 -15.81 -2.05
CA SER A 43 -29.23 -15.86 -3.53
C SER A 43 -29.94 -14.67 -4.21
N GLN A 44 -30.65 -13.84 -3.45
CA GLN A 44 -31.37 -12.64 -3.93
C GLN A 44 -30.63 -11.34 -3.59
N LEU A 45 -29.37 -11.46 -3.14
CA LEU A 45 -28.52 -10.36 -2.72
C LEU A 45 -27.32 -10.22 -3.66
N SER A 46 -26.85 -8.99 -3.85
CA SER A 46 -25.54 -8.74 -4.49
C SER A 46 -24.39 -9.25 -3.63
N GLY A 47 -23.19 -9.40 -4.20
CA GLY A 47 -22.00 -9.84 -3.45
C GLY A 47 -21.71 -8.98 -2.22
N GLY A 48 -21.81 -7.65 -2.33
CA GLY A 48 -21.61 -6.73 -1.21
C GLY A 48 -22.69 -6.84 -0.14
N GLN A 49 -23.93 -7.10 -0.54
CA GLN A 49 -25.02 -7.38 0.40
C GLN A 49 -24.79 -8.70 1.13
N GLN A 50 -24.31 -9.75 0.44
CA GLN A 50 -23.94 -11.01 1.10
C GLN A 50 -22.82 -10.80 2.11
N GLN A 51 -21.81 -10.00 1.78
CA GLN A 51 -20.73 -9.63 2.69
C GLN A 51 -21.23 -8.90 3.94
N ARG A 52 -22.15 -7.94 3.76
CA ARG A 52 -22.82 -7.26 4.87
C ARG A 52 -23.62 -8.20 5.76
N VAL A 53 -24.25 -9.24 5.21
CA VAL A 53 -24.92 -10.29 6.01
C VAL A 53 -23.88 -11.07 6.84
N ALA A 54 -22.71 -11.39 6.28
CA ALA A 54 -21.64 -12.06 7.02
C ALA A 54 -21.10 -11.20 8.17
N ILE A 55 -20.90 -9.90 7.92
CA ILE A 55 -20.50 -8.94 8.95
C ILE A 55 -21.57 -8.84 10.04
N ALA A 56 -22.85 -8.67 9.67
CA ALA A 56 -23.96 -8.64 10.62
C ALA A 56 -24.01 -9.91 11.50
N ARG A 57 -23.80 -11.08 10.89
CA ARG A 57 -23.67 -12.37 11.59
C ARG A 57 -22.55 -12.38 12.62
N ALA A 58 -21.41 -11.76 12.32
CA ALA A 58 -20.28 -11.72 13.24
C ALA A 58 -20.51 -10.72 14.39
N VAL A 59 -21.06 -9.55 14.11
CA VAL A 59 -21.23 -8.47 15.10
C VAL A 59 -22.47 -8.61 15.98
N VAL A 60 -23.48 -9.39 15.56
CA VAL A 60 -24.73 -9.57 16.34
C VAL A 60 -24.46 -10.08 17.77
N ASN A 61 -23.40 -10.87 17.95
CA ASN A 61 -22.99 -11.41 19.25
C ASN A 61 -22.22 -10.41 20.11
N LYS A 62 -21.93 -9.20 19.60
CA LYS A 62 -21.09 -8.17 20.25
C LYS A 62 -19.73 -8.73 20.70
N PRO A 63 -18.94 -9.33 19.78
CA PRO A 63 -17.66 -9.92 20.13
C PRO A 63 -16.65 -8.83 20.52
N ARG A 64 -15.63 -9.20 21.30
CA ARG A 64 -14.50 -8.29 21.62
C ARG A 64 -13.49 -8.17 20.47
N LEU A 65 -13.45 -9.19 19.60
CA LEU A 65 -12.51 -9.35 18.50
C LEU A 65 -13.25 -9.84 17.26
N LEU A 66 -12.99 -9.20 16.11
CA LEU A 66 -13.44 -9.63 14.80
C LEU A 66 -12.22 -10.02 13.95
N LEU A 67 -12.23 -11.25 13.43
CA LEU A 67 -11.21 -11.75 12.51
C LEU A 67 -11.81 -11.75 11.10
N LEU A 68 -11.09 -11.16 10.15
CA LEU A 68 -11.48 -11.07 8.75
C LEU A 68 -10.32 -11.63 7.92
N ASP A 69 -10.58 -12.72 7.21
CA ASP A 69 -9.57 -13.45 6.43
C ASP A 69 -9.89 -13.31 4.94
N GLU A 70 -9.07 -12.53 4.22
CA GLU A 70 -9.19 -12.17 2.80
C GLU A 70 -10.62 -11.82 2.35
N SER A 71 -11.38 -11.19 3.25
CA SER A 71 -12.83 -11.16 3.13
C SER A 71 -13.37 -10.25 2.01
N LEU A 72 -12.51 -9.46 1.36
CA LEU A 72 -12.86 -8.49 0.32
C LEU A 72 -12.27 -8.82 -1.06
N SER A 73 -11.39 -9.83 -1.16
CA SER A 73 -10.65 -10.14 -2.39
C SER A 73 -11.55 -10.54 -3.57
N ALA A 74 -12.67 -11.19 -3.27
CA ALA A 74 -13.65 -11.66 -4.27
C ALA A 74 -14.58 -10.55 -4.83
N LEU A 75 -14.47 -9.31 -4.33
CA LEU A 75 -15.31 -8.19 -4.77
C LEU A 75 -14.65 -7.42 -5.92
N ASP A 76 -15.46 -6.83 -6.81
CA ASP A 76 -14.97 -5.89 -7.82
C ASP A 76 -14.41 -4.61 -7.18
N TYR A 77 -13.57 -3.88 -7.92
CA TYR A 77 -12.84 -2.71 -7.40
C TYR A 77 -13.74 -1.66 -6.73
N LYS A 78 -14.85 -1.28 -7.38
CA LYS A 78 -15.73 -0.22 -6.88
C LYS A 78 -16.42 -0.66 -5.59
N LEU A 79 -16.93 -1.89 -5.58
CA LEU A 79 -17.59 -2.45 -4.41
C LEU A 79 -16.61 -2.70 -3.27
N ARG A 80 -15.40 -3.17 -3.56
CA ARG A 80 -14.32 -3.37 -2.59
C ARG A 80 -14.01 -2.07 -1.86
N LYS A 81 -13.73 -0.99 -2.58
CA LYS A 81 -13.44 0.34 -2.01
C LYS A 81 -14.59 0.88 -1.15
N GLN A 82 -15.84 0.66 -1.59
CA GLN A 82 -17.00 1.00 -0.78
C GLN A 82 -17.03 0.20 0.54
N MET A 83 -16.84 -1.12 0.46
CA MET A 83 -16.86 -2.01 1.62
C MET A 83 -15.73 -1.74 2.62
N GLN A 84 -14.53 -1.37 2.14
CA GLN A 84 -13.40 -0.97 2.99
C GLN A 84 -13.77 0.24 3.88
N ASN A 85 -14.34 1.28 3.27
CA ASN A 85 -14.79 2.49 3.99
C ASN A 85 -15.88 2.16 5.02
N GLU A 86 -16.83 1.31 4.66
CA GLU A 86 -17.90 0.88 5.56
C GLU A 86 -17.39 0.05 6.72
N LEU A 87 -16.45 -0.88 6.48
CA LEU A 87 -15.82 -1.68 7.53
C LEU A 87 -15.04 -0.79 8.51
N LYS A 88 -14.29 0.19 8.01
CA LYS A 88 -13.56 1.16 8.85
C LYS A 88 -14.52 2.00 9.70
N ALA A 89 -15.63 2.46 9.12
CA ALA A 89 -16.66 3.18 9.87
C ALA A 89 -17.34 2.30 10.92
N LEU A 90 -17.62 1.04 10.59
CA LEU A 90 -18.22 0.07 11.49
C LEU A 90 -17.29 -0.24 12.67
N GLN A 91 -16.00 -0.47 12.40
CA GLN A 91 -14.99 -0.70 13.44
C GLN A 91 -14.94 0.45 14.43
N ARG A 92 -14.88 1.70 13.94
CA ARG A 92 -14.89 2.91 14.79
C ARG A 92 -16.15 3.03 15.63
N LYS A 93 -17.31 2.69 15.05
CA LYS A 93 -18.60 2.74 15.75
C LYS A 93 -18.73 1.66 16.83
N LEU A 94 -18.21 0.47 16.58
CA LEU A 94 -18.30 -0.67 17.50
C LEU A 94 -17.25 -0.63 18.61
N GLY A 95 -16.08 -0.03 18.34
CA GLY A 95 -14.97 0.02 19.30
C GLY A 95 -14.40 -1.36 19.65
N ILE A 96 -14.56 -2.34 18.75
CA ILE A 96 -14.04 -3.71 18.93
C ILE A 96 -12.73 -3.88 18.16
N THR A 97 -11.88 -4.81 18.58
CA THR A 97 -10.61 -5.09 17.89
C THR A 97 -10.90 -5.79 16.56
N PHE A 98 -10.29 -5.31 15.48
CA PHE A 98 -10.33 -5.96 14.16
C PHE A 98 -8.94 -6.49 13.84
N VAL A 99 -8.87 -7.73 13.38
CA VAL A 99 -7.67 -8.29 12.74
C VAL A 99 -8.09 -8.67 11.32
N PHE A 100 -7.45 -8.01 10.35
CA PHE A 100 -7.72 -8.16 8.93
C PHE A 100 -6.49 -8.76 8.26
N VAL A 101 -6.67 -9.91 7.62
CA VAL A 101 -5.64 -10.60 6.85
C VAL A 101 -5.95 -10.38 5.37
N THR A 102 -4.97 -9.90 4.62
CA THR A 102 -5.09 -9.64 3.19
C THR A 102 -3.74 -9.78 2.49
N HIS A 103 -3.78 -10.07 1.19
CA HIS A 103 -2.64 -9.97 0.29
C HIS A 103 -2.64 -8.65 -0.50
N ASP A 104 -3.66 -7.81 -0.34
CA ASP A 104 -3.79 -6.53 -1.04
C ASP A 104 -3.13 -5.41 -0.23
N GLN A 105 -2.18 -4.72 -0.85
CA GLN A 105 -1.38 -3.68 -0.21
C GLN A 105 -2.20 -2.41 0.06
N GLU A 106 -3.09 -2.01 -0.86
CA GLU A 106 -3.96 -0.83 -0.72
C GLU A 106 -4.91 -1.04 0.48
N GLU A 107 -5.45 -2.25 0.63
CA GLU A 107 -6.25 -2.64 1.80
C GLU A 107 -5.46 -2.48 3.11
N ALA A 108 -4.25 -3.04 3.16
CA ALA A 108 -3.43 -2.99 4.35
C ALA A 108 -3.14 -1.53 4.77
N LEU A 109 -2.74 -0.68 3.81
CA LEU A 109 -2.39 0.72 4.05
C LEU A 109 -3.59 1.61 4.43
N THR A 110 -4.76 1.37 3.84
CA THR A 110 -5.92 2.25 4.02
C THR A 110 -6.81 1.85 5.19
N MET A 111 -6.89 0.57 5.53
CA MET A 111 -7.81 0.06 6.56
C MET A 111 -7.18 -0.05 7.94
N SER A 112 -5.86 -0.19 8.02
CA SER A 112 -5.18 -0.57 9.26
C SER A 112 -4.69 0.62 10.07
N ASP A 113 -4.83 0.55 11.38
CA ASP A 113 -4.11 1.45 12.30
C ASP A 113 -2.64 0.99 12.48
N ARG A 114 -2.40 -0.31 12.30
CA ARG A 114 -1.10 -0.99 12.45
C ARG A 114 -1.06 -2.20 11.52
N ILE A 115 0.07 -2.43 10.87
CA ILE A 115 0.30 -3.49 9.90
C ILE A 115 1.43 -4.38 10.40
N VAL A 116 1.24 -5.69 10.24
CA VAL A 116 2.26 -6.70 10.48
C VAL A 116 2.56 -7.39 9.16
N VAL A 117 3.74 -7.13 8.61
CA VAL A 117 4.23 -7.78 7.39
C VAL A 117 4.91 -9.09 7.77
N MET A 118 4.50 -10.18 7.13
CA MET A 118 5.01 -11.52 7.42
C MET A 118 5.53 -12.21 6.17
N ARG A 119 6.58 -13.01 6.35
CA ARG A 119 7.14 -13.92 5.34
C ARG A 119 7.57 -15.21 6.00
N ASP A 120 7.20 -16.35 5.41
CA ASP A 120 7.56 -17.69 5.90
C ASP A 120 7.30 -17.91 7.39
N GLY A 121 6.18 -17.38 7.88
CA GLY A 121 5.77 -17.49 9.29
C GLY A 121 6.55 -16.59 10.26
N ARG A 122 7.41 -15.69 9.76
CA ARG A 122 8.16 -14.71 10.54
C ARG A 122 7.61 -13.30 10.31
N ILE A 123 7.64 -12.48 11.35
CA ILE A 123 7.33 -11.06 11.24
C ILE A 123 8.57 -10.35 10.70
N GLU A 124 8.42 -9.75 9.53
CA GLU A 124 9.48 -8.96 8.88
C GLU A 124 9.46 -7.52 9.38
N GLN A 125 8.26 -6.95 9.51
CA GLN A 125 8.07 -5.62 10.08
C GLN A 125 6.70 -5.47 10.72
N ASP A 126 6.66 -4.60 11.72
CA ASP A 126 5.50 -4.26 12.51
C ASP A 126 5.52 -2.75 12.74
N GLY A 127 4.48 -2.04 12.31
CA GLY A 127 4.43 -0.58 12.35
C GLY A 127 3.11 0.00 11.85
N THR A 128 3.01 1.32 11.89
CA THR A 128 1.93 2.07 11.24
C THR A 128 2.01 1.97 9.72
N PRO A 129 0.92 2.21 8.98
CA PRO A 129 0.96 2.24 7.51
C PRO A 129 2.07 3.11 6.94
N ARG A 130 2.31 4.27 7.57
CA ARG A 130 3.37 5.19 7.17
C ARG A 130 4.76 4.60 7.39
N GLU A 131 5.04 4.05 8.58
CA GLU A 131 6.34 3.42 8.86
C GLU A 131 6.61 2.21 7.94
N ILE A 132 5.57 1.43 7.60
CA ILE A 132 5.73 0.33 6.64
C ILE A 132 6.10 0.84 5.25
N TYR A 133 5.48 1.94 4.81
CA TYR A 133 5.67 2.48 3.46
C TYR A 133 6.99 3.25 3.31
N GLU A 134 7.24 4.19 4.24
CA GLU A 134 8.31 5.18 4.22
C GLU A 134 9.61 4.68 4.85
N GLU A 135 9.52 3.74 5.80
CA GLU A 135 10.69 3.28 6.58
C GLU A 135 10.77 1.73 6.58
N PRO A 136 10.86 1.08 5.40
CA PRO A 136 10.97 -0.38 5.34
C PRO A 136 12.27 -0.85 6.01
N LYS A 137 12.16 -1.87 6.87
CA LYS A 137 13.30 -2.41 7.65
C LYS A 137 14.25 -3.28 6.84
N ASN A 138 13.79 -3.81 5.72
CA ASN A 138 14.57 -4.67 4.83
C ASN A 138 14.03 -4.60 3.40
N LEU A 139 14.80 -5.14 2.45
CA LEU A 139 14.45 -5.12 1.03
C LEU A 139 13.15 -5.87 0.73
N PHE A 140 12.84 -6.93 1.49
CA PHE A 140 11.58 -7.64 1.32
C PHE A 140 10.39 -6.73 1.59
N VAL A 141 10.32 -6.06 2.75
CA VAL A 141 9.21 -5.15 3.07
C VAL A 141 9.12 -4.01 2.08
N ALA A 142 10.27 -3.45 1.67
CA ALA A 142 10.33 -2.39 0.69
C ALA A 142 9.73 -2.81 -0.67
N SER A 143 10.06 -4.02 -1.14
CA SER A 143 9.55 -4.59 -2.39
C SER A 143 8.13 -5.16 -2.29
N PHE A 144 7.66 -5.44 -1.07
CA PHE A 144 6.37 -6.07 -0.83
C PHE A 144 5.21 -5.07 -0.73
N ILE A 145 5.48 -3.82 -0.37
CA ILE A 145 4.47 -2.77 -0.21
C ILE A 145 4.79 -1.62 -1.16
N GLY A 146 3.92 -1.38 -2.13
CA GLY A 146 4.10 -0.37 -3.18
C GLY A 146 5.17 -0.75 -4.19
N GLU A 147 5.27 0.07 -5.24
CA GLU A 147 6.39 0.01 -6.19
C GLU A 147 7.61 0.71 -5.59
N ILE A 148 8.82 0.27 -5.93
CA ILE A 148 10.05 0.91 -5.47
C ILE A 148 11.21 0.68 -6.43
N ASN A 149 12.05 1.70 -6.59
CA ASN A 149 13.32 1.58 -7.30
C ASN A 149 14.43 1.29 -6.30
N ILE A 150 15.29 0.34 -6.63
CA ILE A 150 16.42 -0.06 -5.79
C ILE A 150 17.69 0.23 -6.58
N PHE A 151 18.50 1.18 -6.12
CA PHE A 151 19.75 1.58 -6.74
C PHE A 151 20.95 1.02 -5.98
N ASP A 152 21.95 0.55 -6.72
CA ASP A 152 23.21 0.10 -6.17
C ASP A 152 24.10 1.30 -5.85
N ALA A 153 24.60 1.34 -4.62
CA ALA A 153 25.42 2.43 -4.13
C ALA A 153 26.70 1.91 -3.47
N THR A 154 27.82 2.60 -3.70
CA THR A 154 29.08 2.37 -3.00
C THR A 154 29.49 3.62 -2.24
N VAL A 155 29.72 3.50 -0.93
CA VAL A 155 30.16 4.63 -0.10
C VAL A 155 31.56 5.08 -0.53
N ILE A 156 31.72 6.35 -0.87
CA ILE A 156 33.02 6.96 -1.18
C ILE A 156 33.64 7.49 0.10
N GLU A 157 32.94 8.41 0.77
CA GLU A 157 33.40 9.02 2.01
C GLU A 157 32.22 9.38 2.93
N ARG A 158 32.50 9.41 4.23
CA ARG A 158 31.54 9.87 5.22
C ARG A 158 31.72 11.36 5.46
N ILE A 159 30.64 12.12 5.27
CA ILE A 159 30.63 13.57 5.43
C ILE A 159 30.34 13.94 6.89
N ASP A 160 29.29 13.35 7.46
CA ASP A 160 28.91 13.56 8.86
C ASP A 160 28.18 12.34 9.47
N GLU A 161 27.46 12.54 10.58
CA GLU A 161 26.76 11.45 11.28
C GLU A 161 25.70 10.77 10.41
N GLN A 162 25.00 11.53 9.55
CA GLN A 162 23.86 11.05 8.78
C GLN A 162 24.06 11.16 7.26
N ARG A 163 25.06 11.88 6.77
CA ARG A 163 25.32 12.04 5.33
C ARG A 163 26.62 11.38 4.89
N VAL A 164 26.56 10.72 3.74
CA VAL A 164 27.71 10.15 3.05
C VAL A 164 27.71 10.53 1.58
N LEU A 165 28.90 10.72 1.01
CA LEU A 165 29.08 10.78 -0.43
C LEU A 165 29.15 9.34 -0.94
N ALA A 166 28.28 8.99 -1.88
CA ALA A 166 28.23 7.67 -2.48
C ALA A 166 28.19 7.76 -3.99
N ASN A 167 28.74 6.74 -4.65
CA ASN A 167 28.50 6.49 -6.06
C ASN A 167 27.20 5.67 -6.17
N VAL A 168 26.14 6.26 -6.68
CA VAL A 168 24.83 5.63 -6.92
C VAL A 168 24.69 5.46 -8.44
N GLU A 169 24.72 4.22 -8.93
CA GLU A 169 24.63 3.90 -10.36
C GLU A 169 25.58 4.71 -11.28
N GLY A 170 26.77 5.06 -10.80
CA GLY A 170 27.73 5.87 -11.54
C GLY A 170 27.66 7.38 -11.29
N ARG A 171 26.65 7.88 -10.56
CA ARG A 171 26.55 9.29 -10.14
C ARG A 171 27.07 9.46 -8.71
N GLU A 172 27.93 10.45 -8.49
CA GLU A 172 28.33 10.84 -7.14
C GLU A 172 27.31 11.81 -6.54
N CYS A 173 26.68 11.43 -5.44
CA CYS A 173 25.72 12.28 -4.74
C CYS A 173 25.77 12.04 -3.22
N HIS A 174 25.22 12.99 -2.47
CA HIS A 174 25.01 12.78 -1.04
C HIS A 174 23.75 11.96 -0.80
N ILE A 175 23.85 10.99 0.10
CA ILE A 175 22.72 10.20 0.58
C ILE A 175 22.68 10.21 2.10
N PHE A 176 21.47 10.05 2.65
CA PHE A 176 21.21 9.98 4.08
C PHE A 176 21.19 8.54 4.59
N VAL A 177 21.99 8.25 5.61
CA VAL A 177 22.10 6.94 6.25
C VAL A 177 21.64 7.00 7.70
N SER A 178 20.82 6.04 8.11
CA SER A 178 20.35 5.91 9.50
C SER A 178 21.32 5.14 10.40
N LYS A 179 22.24 4.37 9.80
CA LYS A 179 23.22 3.53 10.50
C LYS A 179 24.64 3.94 10.13
N PRO A 180 25.64 3.72 11.02
CA PRO A 180 27.04 3.93 10.68
C PRO A 180 27.46 3.04 9.49
N VAL A 181 28.05 3.65 8.47
CA VAL A 181 28.60 2.97 7.29
C VAL A 181 30.10 3.31 7.14
N THR A 182 30.81 2.47 6.41
CA THR A 182 32.25 2.64 6.12
C THR A 182 32.49 2.92 4.65
N ALA A 183 33.57 3.65 4.33
CA ALA A 183 34.00 3.82 2.94
C ALA A 183 34.23 2.46 2.25
N GLY A 184 33.82 2.35 0.99
CA GLY A 184 33.83 1.13 0.19
C GLY A 184 32.69 0.14 0.50
N GLN A 185 31.79 0.45 1.44
CA GLN A 185 30.64 -0.40 1.73
C GLN A 185 29.58 -0.29 0.61
N ASN A 186 29.04 -1.43 0.19
CA ASN A 186 27.88 -1.48 -0.69
C ASN A 186 26.59 -1.26 0.09
N LEU A 187 25.70 -0.44 -0.49
CA LEU A 187 24.41 -0.08 0.05
C LEU A 187 23.36 -0.20 -1.06
N LYS A 188 22.10 -0.30 -0.65
CA LYS A 188 20.95 -0.12 -1.52
C LYS A 188 20.30 1.22 -1.20
N VAL A 189 20.10 2.04 -2.21
CA VAL A 189 19.36 3.30 -2.12
C VAL A 189 17.98 3.05 -2.71
N LEU A 190 16.94 3.21 -1.90
CA LEU A 190 15.58 2.92 -2.29
C LEU A 190 14.80 4.22 -2.43
N LEU A 191 14.13 4.39 -3.56
CA LEU A 191 13.32 5.57 -3.88
C LEU A 191 12.01 5.10 -4.50
N ARG A 192 10.89 5.61 -3.98
CA ARG A 192 9.59 5.32 -4.58
C ARG A 192 9.47 6.04 -5.93
N PRO A 193 8.65 5.54 -6.87
CA PRO A 193 8.46 6.23 -8.14
C PRO A 193 8.04 7.70 -7.99
N GLU A 194 7.26 8.03 -6.97
CA GLU A 194 6.82 9.39 -6.65
C GLU A 194 7.90 10.27 -6.00
N ASP A 195 9.01 9.69 -5.53
CA ASP A 195 10.15 10.44 -4.98
C ASP A 195 11.14 10.88 -6.07
N LEU A 196 11.00 10.29 -7.27
CA LEU A 196 11.83 10.57 -8.43
C LEU A 196 11.23 11.70 -9.28
N ARG A 197 12.11 12.44 -9.93
CA ARG A 197 11.79 13.48 -10.90
C ARG A 197 12.51 13.19 -12.20
N VAL A 198 11.87 13.48 -13.32
CA VAL A 198 12.53 13.45 -14.62
C VAL A 198 12.57 14.83 -15.23
N GLU A 199 13.71 15.16 -15.82
CA GLU A 199 13.88 16.38 -16.60
C GLU A 199 14.44 16.03 -17.98
N GLU A 200 13.91 16.67 -19.02
CA GLU A 200 14.42 16.51 -20.37
C GLU A 200 15.84 17.05 -20.48
N VAL A 201 16.74 16.22 -21.01
CA VAL A 201 18.11 16.62 -21.29
C VAL A 201 18.15 17.28 -22.66
N ASN A 202 18.05 18.61 -22.67
CA ASN A 202 18.31 19.42 -23.85
C ASN A 202 19.82 19.70 -23.96
N ASP A 203 20.40 19.56 -25.18
CA ASP A 203 21.84 19.66 -25.50
C ASP A 203 22.59 20.91 -24.97
N ALA A 204 21.89 21.89 -24.40
CA ALA A 204 22.42 23.16 -23.93
C ALA A 204 22.69 23.23 -22.40
N ARG A 205 22.31 22.22 -21.60
CA ARG A 205 22.57 22.20 -20.14
C ARG A 205 23.19 20.87 -19.72
N GLU A 206 24.28 20.93 -18.95
CA GLU A 206 24.68 19.80 -18.10
C GLU A 206 23.56 19.61 -17.07
N VAL A 207 22.78 18.54 -17.22
CA VAL A 207 21.76 18.16 -16.25
C VAL A 207 22.40 17.18 -15.29
N ASP A 208 22.42 17.51 -14.00
CA ASP A 208 22.85 16.61 -12.95
C ASP A 208 21.75 15.57 -12.71
N GLY A 209 22.04 14.28 -12.91
CA GLY A 209 21.08 13.19 -12.76
C GLY A 209 21.55 11.88 -13.38
N LEU A 210 20.80 10.81 -13.11
CA LEU A 210 21.01 9.52 -13.77
C LEU A 210 20.41 9.58 -15.17
N ILE A 211 21.24 9.44 -16.19
CA ILE A 211 20.83 9.60 -17.58
C ILE A 211 20.19 8.30 -18.09
N GLY A 212 19.06 8.44 -18.79
CA GLY A 212 18.35 7.32 -19.40
C GLY A 212 17.38 7.74 -20.51
N TYR A 213 16.62 6.76 -21.01
CA TYR A 213 15.67 6.91 -22.11
C TYR A 213 14.29 6.39 -21.72
N VAL A 214 13.25 7.15 -22.03
CA VAL A 214 11.86 6.72 -21.76
C VAL A 214 11.49 5.55 -22.66
N ARG A 215 11.14 4.41 -22.07
CA ARG A 215 10.73 3.20 -22.80
C ARG A 215 9.23 2.96 -22.78
N GLU A 216 8.60 3.29 -21.67
CA GLU A 216 7.16 3.13 -21.51
C GLU A 216 6.58 4.33 -20.78
N ARG A 217 5.33 4.65 -21.10
CA ARG A 217 4.58 5.69 -20.42
C ARG A 217 3.11 5.32 -20.31
N ASN A 218 2.59 5.32 -19.09
CA ASN A 218 1.26 4.88 -18.75
C ASN A 218 0.50 5.99 -18.04
N TYR A 219 -0.55 6.49 -18.70
CA TYR A 219 -1.46 7.47 -18.11
C TYR A 219 -2.40 6.77 -17.11
N LYS A 220 -2.34 7.16 -15.83
CA LYS A 220 -3.18 6.63 -14.74
C LYS A 220 -4.13 7.68 -14.15
N GLY A 221 -4.64 8.56 -14.99
CA GLY A 221 -5.62 9.58 -14.59
C GLY A 221 -4.95 10.80 -13.95
N MET A 222 -4.53 10.69 -12.68
CA MET A 222 -3.90 11.81 -11.97
C MET A 222 -2.37 11.76 -11.95
N THR A 223 -1.81 10.60 -12.30
CA THR A 223 -0.37 10.40 -12.41
C THR A 223 -0.01 9.87 -13.78
N LEU A 224 1.22 10.15 -14.18
CA LEU A 224 1.86 9.64 -15.37
C LEU A 224 3.04 8.79 -14.94
N GLU A 225 2.92 7.49 -15.16
CA GLU A 225 3.99 6.55 -14.83
C GLU A 225 4.89 6.36 -16.05
N SER A 226 6.18 6.66 -15.88
CA SER A 226 7.19 6.51 -16.92
C SER A 226 8.19 5.44 -16.49
N THR A 227 8.57 4.56 -17.41
CA THR A 227 9.71 3.66 -17.21
C THR A 227 10.90 4.16 -18.02
N VAL A 228 11.97 4.50 -17.32
CA VAL A 228 13.22 5.01 -17.89
C VAL A 228 14.29 3.93 -17.84
N GLU A 229 14.87 3.58 -18.98
CA GLU A 229 16.06 2.73 -19.05
C GLU A 229 17.31 3.61 -18.92
N LEU A 230 18.03 3.47 -17.81
CA LEU A 230 19.29 4.18 -17.59
C LEU A 230 20.38 3.69 -18.57
N GLU A 231 21.42 4.50 -18.79
CA GLU A 231 22.55 4.14 -19.66
C GLU A 231 23.28 2.85 -19.24
N ASN A 232 23.15 2.44 -17.97
CA ASN A 232 23.67 1.18 -17.45
C ASN A 232 22.74 -0.03 -17.67
N GLY A 233 21.59 0.17 -18.32
CA GLY A 233 20.58 -0.86 -18.62
C GLY A 233 19.54 -1.11 -17.52
N LYS A 234 19.58 -0.36 -16.42
CA LYS A 234 18.62 -0.50 -15.32
C LYS A 234 17.30 0.20 -15.64
N MET A 235 16.18 -0.47 -15.37
CA MET A 235 14.85 0.11 -15.51
C MET A 235 14.45 0.83 -14.23
N VAL A 236 13.99 2.06 -14.37
CA VAL A 236 13.56 2.93 -13.27
C VAL A 236 12.14 3.39 -13.53
N MET A 237 11.25 3.19 -12.57
CA MET A 237 9.87 3.66 -12.62
C MET A 237 9.77 5.02 -11.94
N VAL A 238 9.17 5.99 -12.62
CA VAL A 238 8.93 7.34 -12.10
C VAL A 238 7.44 7.64 -12.20
N SER A 239 6.84 8.23 -11.16
CA SER A 239 5.42 8.56 -11.12
C SER A 239 5.25 10.04 -10.83
N GLU A 240 4.81 10.80 -11.83
CA GLU A 240 4.67 12.25 -11.72
C GLU A 240 3.20 12.65 -11.68
N PHE A 241 2.87 13.59 -10.79
CA PHE A 241 1.62 14.32 -10.91
C PHE A 241 1.75 15.29 -12.08
N PHE A 242 0.80 15.24 -12.98
CA PHE A 242 0.75 16.15 -14.12
C PHE A 242 -0.56 16.93 -14.09
N ASN A 243 -0.55 18.10 -14.72
CA ASN A 243 -1.77 18.82 -15.03
C ASN A 243 -2.08 18.62 -16.51
N GLU A 244 -3.32 18.28 -16.87
CA GLU A 244 -3.71 18.09 -18.28
C GLU A 244 -3.54 19.37 -19.11
N ASP A 245 -3.58 20.53 -18.46
CA ASP A 245 -3.37 21.82 -19.10
C ASP A 245 -1.87 22.16 -19.28
N ASP A 246 -0.96 21.32 -18.79
CA ASP A 246 0.48 21.53 -18.91
C ASP A 246 0.98 21.02 -20.28
N PRO A 247 1.46 21.92 -21.17
CA PRO A 247 1.90 21.56 -22.52
C PRO A 247 3.19 20.74 -22.55
N ASP A 248 3.94 20.67 -21.45
CA ASP A 248 5.23 19.99 -21.37
C ASP A 248 5.10 18.50 -20.95
N VAL A 249 3.86 18.02 -20.77
CA VAL A 249 3.57 16.65 -20.32
C VAL A 249 3.78 15.61 -21.43
N ASP A 250 3.90 16.03 -22.70
CA ASP A 250 3.99 15.11 -23.83
C ASP A 250 5.45 14.75 -24.18
N HIS A 251 6.15 14.07 -23.25
CA HIS A 251 7.44 13.45 -23.56
C HIS A 251 7.23 12.24 -24.48
N SER A 252 7.91 12.27 -25.63
CA SER A 252 7.92 11.18 -26.60
C SER A 252 8.69 9.96 -26.10
N LEU A 253 8.32 8.77 -26.58
CA LEU A 253 9.12 7.57 -26.41
C LEU A 253 10.55 7.80 -26.93
N ASP A 254 11.51 7.13 -26.31
CA ASP A 254 12.96 7.22 -26.59
C ASP A 254 13.60 8.60 -26.33
N GLN A 255 12.88 9.49 -25.65
CA GLN A 255 13.44 10.77 -25.24
C GLN A 255 14.44 10.61 -24.10
N LYS A 256 15.52 11.40 -24.17
CA LYS A 256 16.61 11.39 -23.19
C LYS A 256 16.23 12.20 -21.97
N MET A 257 16.25 11.54 -20.80
CA MET A 257 15.86 12.11 -19.52
C MET A 257 16.98 12.00 -18.50
N ALA A 258 17.03 12.96 -17.59
CA ALA A 258 17.79 12.87 -16.35
C ALA A 258 16.84 12.54 -15.20
N VAL A 259 17.10 11.44 -14.50
CA VAL A 259 16.38 11.05 -13.29
C VAL A 259 17.10 11.65 -12.07
N THR A 260 16.35 12.39 -11.27
CA THR A 260 16.85 13.03 -10.03
C THR A 260 15.89 12.78 -8.88
N TRP A 261 16.33 13.11 -7.67
CA TRP A 261 15.50 13.11 -6.47
C TRP A 261 16.01 14.18 -5.52
N VAL A 262 15.20 14.52 -4.52
CA VAL A 262 15.61 15.44 -3.45
C VAL A 262 16.42 14.65 -2.43
N GLU A 263 17.62 15.14 -2.08
CA GLU A 263 18.41 14.55 -0.99
C GLU A 263 17.55 14.42 0.28
N SER A 264 17.65 13.28 0.97
CA SER A 264 16.87 12.89 2.15
C SER A 264 15.51 12.23 1.88
N TRP A 265 15.10 12.05 0.62
CA TRP A 265 13.89 11.27 0.31
C TRP A 265 14.22 9.78 0.18
N GLU A 266 15.48 9.44 -0.05
CA GLU A 266 15.92 8.07 -0.15
C GLU A 266 15.88 7.32 1.19
N VAL A 267 15.52 6.05 1.12
CA VAL A 267 15.73 5.09 2.20
C VAL A 267 16.96 4.27 1.89
N VAL A 268 17.94 4.27 2.79
CA VAL A 268 19.20 3.53 2.57
C VAL A 268 19.26 2.29 3.45
N LEU A 269 19.43 1.13 2.80
CA LEU A 269 19.60 -0.16 3.44
C LEU A 269 21.00 -0.71 3.16
N ALA A 270 21.47 -1.57 4.06
CA ALA A 270 22.67 -2.35 3.80
C ALA A 270 22.40 -3.32 2.63
N ASP A 271 23.44 -3.65 1.88
CA ASP A 271 23.38 -4.69 0.85
C ASP A 271 23.30 -6.08 1.52
N GLU A 272 22.12 -6.41 2.04
CA GLU A 272 21.78 -7.73 2.53
C GLU A 272 21.09 -8.46 1.37
N GLU A 273 21.57 -9.66 1.00
CA GLU A 273 20.94 -10.46 -0.06
C GLU A 273 19.43 -10.61 0.23
N LEU A 274 18.61 -10.46 -0.82
CA LEU A 274 17.20 -10.85 -0.84
C LEU A 274 17.11 -12.37 -0.63
N ALA A 275 17.27 -12.81 0.62
CA ALA A 275 17.10 -14.20 1.05
C ALA A 275 15.62 -14.56 1.16
#